data_AF-A0A3D8IM84-F1
#
_entry.id   AF-A0A3D8IM84-F1
#
_cell.length_a   1.000
_cell.length_b   1.000
_cell.length_c   1.000
_cell.angle_alpha   90.00
_cell.angle_beta   90.00
_cell.angle_gamma   90.00
#
_symmetry.space_group_name_H-M   'P 1'
#
loop_
_entity.id
_entity.type
_entity.pdbx_description
1 polymer ?
#
loop_
_entity_poly.entity_id
_entity_poly.type
_entity_poly.pdbx_seq_one_letter_code
_entity_poly.pdbx_strand_id
1 'polypeptide(L)'
;MLSFLHSVWAWVSKIIKMVIAFQNIVDFFRNPERLKQLQRDKNLIAVSIKEKQSNGEYNILNCLFNEKTEKIVGEENSSNRNAQGVETRRMDAETERSFGNKDMIVLE
;
A
#
# COMPACT_ATOMS: atom_id res chain seq x y z
N MET A 1 2.21 11.88 -8.40
CA MET A 1 2.32 10.54 -7.80
C MET A 1 3.61 10.41 -6.98
N LEU A 2 4.79 10.67 -7.56
CA LEU A 2 6.09 10.72 -6.85
C LEU A 2 6.07 11.54 -5.54
N SER A 3 5.47 12.73 -5.54
CA SER A 3 5.40 13.59 -4.35
C SER A 3 4.55 13.01 -3.20
N PHE A 4 3.47 12.31 -3.53
CA PHE A 4 2.58 11.70 -2.54
C PHE A 4 3.26 10.51 -1.85
N LEU A 5 3.80 9.57 -2.63
CA LEU A 5 4.44 8.40 -2.08
C LEU A 5 5.66 8.79 -1.24
N HIS A 6 6.47 9.76 -1.70
CA HIS A 6 7.60 10.28 -0.92
C HIS A 6 7.15 10.88 0.42
N SER A 7 6.08 11.68 0.43
CA SER A 7 5.54 12.27 1.67
C SER A 7 5.08 11.20 2.66
N VAL A 8 4.34 10.19 2.17
CA VAL A 8 3.88 9.06 3.00
C VAL A 8 5.05 8.20 3.48
N TRP A 9 6.03 7.99 2.61
CA TRP A 9 7.21 7.20 2.91
C TRP A 9 8.02 7.78 4.07
N ALA A 10 8.02 9.09 4.27
CA ALA A 10 8.72 9.74 5.37
C ALA A 10 8.25 9.23 6.74
N TRP A 11 6.96 8.92 6.89
CA TRP A 11 6.37 8.61 8.19
C TRP A 11 5.83 7.19 8.33
N VAL A 12 5.54 6.47 7.25
CA VAL A 12 4.95 5.12 7.33
C VAL A 12 5.91 4.10 7.96
N SER A 13 5.37 3.12 8.67
CA SER A 13 6.12 1.93 9.07
C SER A 13 6.63 1.16 7.85
N LYS A 14 7.86 0.63 7.90
CA LYS A 14 8.53 0.01 6.76
C LYS A 14 8.99 -1.40 7.10
N ILE A 15 8.80 -2.33 6.17
CA ILE A 15 9.38 -3.67 6.22
C ILE A 15 10.18 -3.95 4.95
N ILE A 16 11.19 -4.81 5.06
CA ILE A 16 12.05 -5.20 3.93
C ILE A 16 11.73 -6.65 3.55
N LYS A 17 11.49 -6.91 2.27
CA LYS A 17 11.25 -8.25 1.73
C LYS A 17 12.07 -8.49 0.47
N MET A 18 12.73 -9.64 0.37
CA MET A 18 13.45 -9.99 -0.87
C MET A 18 12.50 -10.12 -2.07
N VAL A 19 11.36 -10.79 -1.87
CA VAL A 19 10.26 -10.89 -2.84
C VAL A 19 8.97 -10.58 -2.10
N ILE A 20 8.11 -9.75 -2.69
CA ILE A 20 6.73 -9.58 -2.23
C ILE A 20 5.80 -10.45 -3.10
N ALA A 21 4.95 -11.23 -2.44
CA ALA A 21 3.89 -11.98 -3.09
C ALA A 21 2.56 -11.22 -3.03
N PHE A 22 1.65 -11.48 -3.97
CA PHE A 22 0.36 -10.78 -4.00
C PHE A 22 -0.45 -11.06 -2.72
N GLN A 23 -0.31 -12.29 -2.21
CA GLN A 23 -0.88 -12.68 -0.91
C GLN A 23 -0.39 -11.79 0.24
N ASN A 24 0.84 -11.27 0.22
CA ASN A 24 1.30 -10.34 1.26
C ASN A 24 0.53 -9.01 1.24
N ILE A 25 0.18 -8.51 0.05
CA ILE A 25 -0.66 -7.31 -0.11
C ILE A 25 -2.07 -7.61 0.42
N VAL A 26 -2.65 -8.74 -0.01
CA VAL A 26 -3.99 -9.17 0.43
C VAL A 26 -4.05 -9.38 1.94
N ASP A 27 -3.04 -10.00 2.54
CA ASP A 27 -2.95 -10.27 3.98
C ASP A 27 -2.92 -8.97 4.79
N PHE A 28 -2.27 -7.92 4.28
CA PHE A 28 -2.36 -6.60 4.88
C PHE A 28 -3.83 -6.17 4.95
N PHE A 29 -4.60 -6.23 3.87
CA PHE A 29 -6.00 -5.78 3.90
C PHE A 29 -6.96 -6.72 4.63
N ARG A 30 -6.67 -8.02 4.70
CA ARG A 30 -7.48 -9.02 5.42
C ARG A 30 -7.48 -8.89 6.95
N ASN A 31 -6.72 -7.96 7.51
CA ASN A 31 -6.78 -7.69 8.93
C ASN A 31 -8.22 -7.31 9.37
N PRO A 32 -8.78 -7.94 10.42
CA PRO A 32 -10.17 -7.72 10.81
C PRO A 32 -10.54 -6.27 11.13
N GLU A 33 -9.62 -5.47 11.67
CA GLU A 33 -9.86 -4.05 11.98
C GLU A 33 -9.97 -3.22 10.69
N ARG A 34 -9.12 -3.51 9.69
CA ARG A 34 -9.16 -2.84 8.39
C ARG A 34 -10.38 -3.23 7.57
N LEU A 35 -10.73 -4.52 7.54
CA LEU A 35 -11.96 -5.00 6.89
C LEU A 35 -13.21 -4.35 7.50
N LYS A 36 -13.29 -4.25 8.82
CA LYS A 36 -14.42 -3.56 9.50
C LYS A 36 -14.51 -2.09 9.11
N GLN A 37 -13.39 -1.39 8.94
CA GLN A 37 -13.37 0.00 8.49
C GLN A 37 -13.91 0.12 7.06
N LEU A 38 -13.39 -0.68 6.12
CA LEU A 38 -13.83 -0.73 4.72
C LEU A 38 -15.33 -1.06 4.57
N GLN A 39 -15.84 -1.96 5.42
CA GLN A 39 -17.27 -2.32 5.40
C GLN A 39 -18.18 -1.20 5.93
N ARG A 40 -17.71 -0.43 6.92
CA ARG A 40 -18.49 0.61 7.60
C ARG A 40 -18.55 1.92 6.83
N ASP A 41 -17.44 2.33 6.22
CA ASP A 41 -17.34 3.58 5.49
C ASP A 41 -17.10 3.31 4.00
N LYS A 42 -18.12 3.60 3.19
CA LYS A 42 -18.12 3.38 1.74
C LYS A 42 -17.20 4.34 0.97
N ASN A 43 -16.66 5.36 1.63
CA ASN A 43 -15.65 6.24 1.04
C ASN A 43 -14.23 5.70 1.22
N LEU A 44 -14.06 4.55 1.89
CA LEU A 44 -12.75 3.94 2.09
C LEU A 44 -12.49 2.88 1.04
N ILE A 45 -11.30 2.94 0.45
CA ILE A 45 -10.80 1.93 -0.49
C ILE A 45 -9.45 1.38 -0.02
N ALA A 46 -9.21 0.11 -0.35
CA ALA A 46 -7.93 -0.55 -0.13
C ALA A 46 -7.02 -0.31 -1.33
N VAL A 47 -5.89 0.37 -1.12
CA VAL A 47 -5.00 0.80 -2.22
C VAL A 47 -3.60 0.28 -1.99
N SER A 48 -3.01 -0.30 -3.03
CA SER A 48 -1.57 -0.59 -3.08
C SER A 48 -0.93 0.21 -4.20
N ILE A 49 0.12 0.95 -3.88
CA ILE A 49 0.86 1.82 -4.81
C ILE A 49 2.30 1.32 -4.88
N LYS A 50 2.84 1.13 -6.09
CA LYS A 50 4.24 0.81 -6.32
C LYS A 50 5.02 2.00 -6.88
N GLU A 51 6.30 2.05 -6.57
CA GLU A 51 7.28 2.94 -7.17
C GLU A 51 8.57 2.17 -7.42
N LYS A 52 9.04 2.19 -8.67
CA LYS A 52 10.35 1.63 -9.01
C LYS A 52 11.45 2.62 -8.66
N GLN A 53 12.40 2.20 -7.84
CA GLN A 53 13.54 2.98 -7.41
C GLN A 53 14.64 3.00 -8.49
N SER A 54 15.56 3.96 -8.39
CA SER A 54 16.69 4.10 -9.32
C SER A 54 17.65 2.91 -9.30
N ASN A 55 17.74 2.20 -8.17
CA ASN A 55 18.52 0.97 -8.01
C ASN A 55 17.84 -0.28 -8.60
N GLY A 56 16.63 -0.14 -9.16
CA GLY A 56 15.84 -1.21 -9.74
C GLY A 56 14.96 -1.99 -8.75
N GLU A 57 15.04 -1.68 -7.45
CA GLU A 57 14.14 -2.20 -6.43
C GLU A 57 12.80 -1.46 -6.46
N TYR A 58 11.85 -1.86 -5.62
CA TYR A 58 10.51 -1.31 -5.55
C TYR A 58 10.15 -0.91 -4.12
N ASN A 59 9.49 0.25 -4.00
CA ASN A 59 8.73 0.63 -2.83
C ASN A 59 7.26 0.34 -3.09
N ILE A 60 6.59 -0.32 -2.15
CA ILE A 60 5.15 -0.55 -2.18
C ILE A 60 4.53 0.07 -0.95
N LEU A 61 3.52 0.90 -1.14
CA LEU A 61 2.69 1.47 -0.08
C LEU A 61 1.33 0.78 -0.12
N ASN A 62 0.99 0.05 0.94
CA ASN A 62 -0.35 -0.47 1.18
C ASN A 62 -1.06 0.48 2.14
N CYS A 63 -2.24 0.99 1.79
CA CYS A 63 -3.01 1.88 2.67
C CYS A 63 -4.52 1.78 2.50
N LEU A 64 -5.26 2.14 3.56
CA LEU A 64 -6.65 2.54 3.44
C LEU A 64 -6.70 4.02 3.04
N PHE A 65 -7.32 4.31 1.90
CA PHE A 65 -7.47 5.67 1.38
C PHE A 65 -8.92 6.10 1.47
N ASN A 66 -9.17 7.32 1.95
CA ASN A 66 -10.50 7.92 1.98
C ASN A 66 -10.69 8.81 0.76
N GLU A 67 -11.58 8.40 -0.15
CA GLU A 67 -11.83 9.10 -1.40
C GLU A 67 -12.51 10.46 -1.20
N LYS A 68 -13.23 10.64 -0.09
CA LYS A 68 -13.92 11.90 0.22
C LYS A 68 -12.96 12.98 0.73
N THR A 69 -11.97 12.58 1.55
CA THR A 69 -11.01 13.53 2.14
C THR A 69 -9.67 13.55 1.40
N GLU A 70 -9.47 12.64 0.46
CA GLU A 70 -8.24 12.42 -0.30
C GLU A 70 -7.02 12.15 0.62
N LYS A 71 -7.24 11.45 1.73
CA LYS A 71 -6.22 11.18 2.74
C LYS A 71 -6.13 9.70 3.09
N ILE A 72 -4.93 9.30 3.54
CA ILE A 72 -4.75 8.00 4.20
C ILE A 72 -5.45 8.04 5.56
N VAL A 73 -6.16 6.96 5.88
CA VAL A 73 -6.84 6.83 7.17
C VAL A 73 -5.82 6.72 8.32
N GLY A 74 -6.02 7.47 9.40
CA GLY A 74 -5.17 7.44 10.60
C GLY A 74 -4.19 8.60 10.68
N GLU A 75 -3.29 8.56 11.67
CA GLU A 75 -2.28 9.60 11.89
C GLU A 75 -1.11 9.48 10.89
N GLU A 76 -0.46 10.59 10.54
CA GLU A 76 0.71 10.58 9.63
C GLU A 76 2.00 10.31 10.41
N ASN A 77 2.08 9.13 11.04
CA ASN A 77 3.25 8.66 11.77
C ASN A 77 3.42 7.14 11.69
N SER A 78 4.54 6.63 12.19
CA SER A 78 4.91 5.21 12.07
C SER A 78 3.99 4.27 12.84
N SER A 79 3.12 4.79 13.72
CA SER A 79 2.13 4.00 14.46
C SER A 79 0.84 3.77 13.66
N ASN A 80 0.71 4.37 12.48
CA ASN A 80 -0.47 4.21 11.63
C ASN A 80 -0.60 2.76 11.13
N ARG A 81 -1.62 2.06 11.62
CA ARG A 81 -1.89 0.66 11.24
C ARG A 81 -2.63 0.51 9.91
N ASN A 82 -3.12 1.60 9.35
CA ASN A 82 -3.82 1.62 8.08
C ASN A 82 -2.88 1.98 6.91
N ALA A 83 -1.58 2.08 7.15
CA ALA A 83 -0.55 2.28 6.13
C ALA A 83 0.71 1.44 6.43
N GLN A 84 1.29 0.84 5.40
CA GLN A 84 2.55 0.10 5.49
C GLN A 84 3.37 0.28 4.21
N GLY A 85 4.63 0.67 4.38
CA GLY A 85 5.64 0.61 3.35
C GLY A 85 6.32 -0.75 3.30
N VAL A 86 6.58 -1.26 2.10
CA VAL A 86 7.36 -2.47 1.84
C VAL A 86 8.45 -2.13 0.84
N GLU A 87 9.70 -2.26 1.25
CA GLU A 87 10.84 -2.20 0.34
C GLU A 87 11.13 -3.61 -0.18
N THR A 88 11.23 -3.78 -1.49
CA THR A 88 11.41 -5.09 -2.08
C THR A 88 12.23 -5.11 -3.36
N ARG A 89 13.04 -6.16 -3.53
CA ARG A 89 13.85 -6.32 -4.74
C ARG A 89 13.04 -6.78 -5.94
N ARG A 90 12.01 -7.59 -5.69
CA ARG A 90 11.23 -8.24 -6.74
C ARG A 90 9.79 -8.42 -6.31
N MET A 91 8.90 -8.40 -7.29
CA MET A 91 7.51 -8.81 -7.15
C MET A 91 7.38 -10.22 -7.73
N ASP A 92 6.52 -11.05 -7.16
CA ASP A 92 6.16 -12.30 -7.82
C ASP A 92 5.35 -12.05 -9.09
N ALA A 93 5.22 -13.07 -9.93
CA ALA A 93 4.55 -12.93 -11.23
C ALA A 93 3.07 -12.53 -11.09
N GLU A 94 2.41 -12.90 -9.98
CA GLU A 94 1.03 -12.49 -9.71
C GLU A 94 0.96 -10.99 -9.38
N THR A 95 1.80 -10.50 -8.49
CA THR A 95 1.89 -9.08 -8.12
C THR A 95 2.25 -8.24 -9.34
N GLU A 96 3.23 -8.67 -10.14
CA GLU A 96 3.59 -7.99 -11.39
C GLU A 96 2.42 -7.91 -12.36
N ARG A 97 1.64 -9.00 -12.51
CA ARG A 97 0.43 -9.01 -13.34
C ARG A 97 -0.69 -8.12 -12.78
N SER A 98 -0.91 -8.14 -11.47
CA SER A 98 -1.94 -7.35 -10.80
C SER A 98 -1.70 -5.85 -11.00
N PHE A 99 -0.46 -5.39 -10.86
CA PHE A 99 -0.09 -4.02 -11.20
C PHE A 99 -0.07 -3.78 -12.71
N GLY A 100 0.46 -4.72 -13.49
CA GLY A 100 0.77 -4.53 -14.90
C GLY A 100 1.58 -3.26 -15.13
N ASN A 101 1.08 -2.42 -16.04
CA ASN A 101 1.67 -1.11 -16.37
C ASN A 101 1.17 0.04 -15.47
N LYS A 102 0.37 -0.26 -14.44
CA LYS A 102 -0.15 0.74 -13.51
C LYS A 102 0.72 0.80 -12.27
N ASP A 103 0.81 1.98 -11.67
CA ASP A 103 1.52 2.18 -10.39
C ASP A 103 0.60 1.95 -9.19
N MET A 104 -0.70 1.79 -9.40
CA MET A 104 -1.69 1.65 -8.36
C MET A 104 -2.68 0.54 -8.69
N ILE A 105 -3.03 -0.23 -7.67
CA ILE A 105 -4.17 -1.16 -7.68
C ILE A 105 -5.11 -0.82 -6.53
N VAL A 106 -6.40 -0.97 -6.80
CA VAL A 106 -7.47 -0.95 -5.80
C VAL A 106 -7.90 -2.39 -5.59
N LEU A 107 -8.00 -2.83 -4.34
CA LEU A 107 -8.47 -4.17 -4.01
C LEU A 107 -9.97 -4.11 -3.71
N GLU A 108 -10.76 -4.83 -4.50
CA GLU A 108 -12.22 -4.98 -4.37
C GLU A 108 -12.61 -6.18 -3.48
#